data_AF-A0A3B8ICT4-F1
#
_entry.id   AF-A0A3B8ICT4-F1
#
_cell.length_a   1.000
_cell.length_b   1.000
_cell.length_c   1.000
_cell.angle_alpha   90.00
_cell.angle_beta   90.00
_cell.angle_gamma   90.00
#
_symmetry.space_group_name_H-M   'P 1'
#
loop_
_entity.id
_entity.type
_entity.pdbx_description
1 polymer ?
#
loop_
_entity_poly.entity_id
_entity_poly.type
_entity_poly.pdbx_seq_one_letter_code
_entity_poly.pdbx_strand_id
1 'polypeptide(L)'
;MSAGFSGSTYSENWLFYADWNRDGDFADAGEELGGGTTTNGNTYTTDFTVPSGASLGDTRFRAVMRWNTAAVECGNSSYGEVEDYTLNVCDANTTQVLYEEVHGEALEITQINDRLQLYPNPTTEILNVQIERMPADAVISISDMLGRRVESLTMSEAQNGINVSGLQSGMYIIRIQGTEESFSQSFRKE
;
A
#
# COMPACT_ATOMS: atom_id res chain seq x y z
N MET A 1 -11.49 4.76 18.92
CA MET A 1 -11.19 4.08 20.20
C MET A 1 -12.28 4.38 21.22
N SER A 2 -12.52 3.49 22.19
CA SER A 2 -13.56 3.66 23.22
C SER A 2 -12.99 3.30 24.59
N ALA A 3 -13.32 4.06 25.64
CA ALA A 3 -12.96 3.71 27.01
C ALA A 3 -13.94 2.67 27.59
N GLY A 4 -13.40 1.67 28.30
CA GLY A 4 -14.18 0.68 29.03
C GLY A 4 -14.40 1.08 30.49
N PHE A 5 -15.61 0.90 31.01
CA PHE A 5 -15.95 1.20 32.40
C PHE A 5 -16.64 0.00 33.06
N SER A 6 -16.28 -0.32 34.30
CA SER A 6 -16.91 -1.38 35.10
C SER A 6 -18.14 -0.90 35.90
N GLY A 7 -18.44 0.41 35.86
CA GLY A 7 -19.54 1.03 36.59
C GLY A 7 -19.99 2.33 35.94
N SER A 8 -19.71 3.46 36.57
CA SER A 8 -20.01 4.79 35.99
C SER A 8 -19.11 5.11 34.81
N THR A 9 -19.66 5.82 33.84
CA THR A 9 -18.92 6.35 32.69
C THR A 9 -18.42 7.74 32.99
N TYR A 10 -17.27 8.09 32.42
CA TYR A 10 -16.62 9.38 32.63
C TYR A 10 -16.33 10.07 31.30
N SER A 11 -15.87 11.33 31.40
CA SER A 11 -15.38 12.08 30.25
C SER A 11 -13.89 11.83 30.10
N GLU A 12 -13.49 11.37 28.92
CA GLU A 12 -12.10 11.03 28.61
C GLU A 12 -11.56 11.95 27.53
N ASN A 13 -10.35 12.46 27.74
CA ASN A 13 -9.63 13.26 26.78
C ASN A 13 -8.62 12.39 26.05
N TRP A 14 -8.64 12.45 24.73
CA TRP A 14 -7.83 11.66 23.84
C TRP A 14 -6.85 12.54 23.10
N LEU A 15 -5.65 12.04 22.85
CA LEU A 15 -4.67 12.65 21.97
C LEU A 15 -3.88 11.55 21.26
N PHE A 16 -3.63 11.75 19.98
CA PHE A 16 -3.04 10.74 19.10
C PHE A 16 -1.76 11.27 18.46
N TYR A 17 -0.79 10.37 18.31
CA TYR A 17 0.50 10.68 17.72
C TYR A 17 0.96 9.60 16.75
N ALA A 18 1.82 9.97 15.80
CA ALA A 18 2.58 9.05 14.96
C ALA A 18 4.01 9.56 14.71
N ASP A 19 5.00 8.70 14.93
CA ASP A 19 6.43 8.98 14.84
C ASP A 19 6.89 8.83 13.37
N TRP A 20 6.53 9.81 12.54
CA TRP A 20 6.65 9.70 11.09
C TRP A 20 8.12 9.68 10.63
N ASN A 21 9.00 10.30 11.42
CA ASN A 21 10.41 10.42 11.11
C ASN A 21 11.28 9.31 11.74
N ARG A 22 10.71 8.52 12.68
CA ARG A 22 11.33 7.40 13.41
C ARG A 22 12.51 7.80 14.29
N ASP A 23 12.45 8.97 14.90
CA ASP A 23 13.49 9.41 15.83
C ASP A 23 13.23 8.97 17.28
N GLY A 24 12.06 8.40 17.54
CA GLY A 24 11.70 7.83 18.83
C GLY A 24 10.95 8.78 19.75
N ASP A 25 10.66 10.02 19.34
CA ASP A 25 9.78 10.93 20.07
C ASP A 25 8.50 11.30 19.29
N PHE A 26 7.84 12.40 19.66
CA PHE A 26 6.59 12.90 19.07
C PHE A 26 6.59 14.44 19.00
N ALA A 27 7.77 15.05 19.11
CA ALA A 27 7.94 16.49 19.28
C ALA A 27 7.92 17.25 17.95
N ASP A 28 7.92 16.53 16.82
CA ASP A 28 8.03 17.12 15.50
C ASP A 28 6.70 17.59 14.91
N ALA A 29 6.82 18.55 14.00
CA ALA A 29 5.67 19.11 13.30
C ALA A 29 4.97 18.02 12.44
N GLY A 30 3.70 17.77 12.73
CA GLY A 30 2.87 16.80 12.01
C GLY A 30 2.77 15.42 12.67
N GLU A 31 3.43 15.23 13.82
CA GLU A 31 3.34 13.98 14.58
C GLU A 31 2.15 13.94 15.53
N GLU A 32 1.68 15.09 16.01
CA GLU A 32 0.39 15.21 16.71
C GLU A 32 -0.75 15.16 15.69
N LEU A 33 -1.56 14.10 15.76
CA LEU A 33 -2.68 13.83 14.86
C LEU A 33 -3.98 14.50 15.33
N GLY A 34 -3.91 15.23 16.45
CA GLY A 34 -5.05 15.85 17.11
C GLY A 34 -5.75 14.89 18.09
N GLY A 35 -6.84 15.38 18.67
CA GLY A 35 -7.52 14.72 19.77
C GLY A 35 -8.85 15.38 20.13
N GLY A 36 -9.50 14.89 21.17
CA GLY A 36 -10.77 15.44 21.62
C GLY A 36 -11.32 14.74 22.86
N THR A 37 -12.54 15.10 23.24
CA THR A 37 -13.18 14.57 24.45
C THR A 37 -14.34 13.65 24.07
N THR A 38 -14.40 12.48 24.68
CA THR A 38 -15.62 11.66 24.68
C THR A 38 -16.31 11.75 26.04
N THR A 39 -17.64 11.63 26.03
CA THR A 39 -18.45 11.56 27.25
C THR A 39 -19.25 10.26 27.25
N ASN A 40 -19.63 9.80 28.45
CA ASN A 40 -20.48 8.62 28.64
C ASN A 40 -19.97 7.32 28.01
N GLY A 41 -18.64 7.19 27.83
CA GLY A 41 -18.03 6.01 27.20
C GLY A 41 -18.26 5.88 25.70
N ASN A 42 -18.60 6.98 25.02
CA ASN A 42 -18.68 7.01 23.57
C ASN A 42 -17.34 6.71 22.90
N THR A 43 -17.40 6.13 21.70
CA THR A 43 -16.25 5.92 20.83
C THR A 43 -15.80 7.26 20.23
N TYR A 44 -14.50 7.54 20.34
CA TYR A 44 -13.82 8.57 19.57
C TYR A 44 -13.46 8.04 18.18
N THR A 45 -13.85 8.78 17.14
CA THR A 45 -13.49 8.49 15.75
C THR A 45 -12.94 9.77 15.13
N THR A 46 -11.75 9.68 14.52
CA THR A 46 -11.16 10.74 13.73
C THR A 46 -10.45 10.15 12.53
N ASP A 47 -10.37 10.94 11.47
CA ASP A 47 -9.46 10.69 10.36
C ASP A 47 -8.18 11.50 10.58
N PHE A 48 -7.08 11.03 9.99
CA PHE A 48 -5.82 11.76 9.89
C PHE A 48 -5.15 11.42 8.55
N THR A 49 -4.20 12.26 8.14
CA THR A 49 -3.45 12.07 6.89
C THR A 49 -2.00 11.72 7.18
N VAL A 50 -1.45 10.77 6.42
CA VAL A 50 -0.01 10.47 6.45
C VAL A 50 0.75 11.58 5.72
N PRO A 51 1.75 12.23 6.33
CA PRO A 51 2.53 13.27 5.67
C PRO A 51 3.42 12.68 4.56
N SER A 52 3.66 13.45 3.49
CA SER A 52 4.45 13.00 2.33
C SER A 52 5.93 12.70 2.65
N GLY A 53 6.43 13.15 3.80
CA GLY A 53 7.77 12.85 4.30
C GLY A 53 7.86 11.61 5.19
N ALA A 54 6.75 10.91 5.45
CA ALA A 54 6.76 9.71 6.29
C ALA A 54 7.58 8.58 5.64
N SER A 55 8.46 7.96 6.43
CA SER A 55 9.26 6.84 5.96
C SER A 55 8.41 5.59 5.75
N LEU A 56 8.61 4.88 4.64
CA LEU A 56 7.93 3.60 4.36
C LEU A 56 8.30 2.50 5.37
N GLY A 57 7.32 1.67 5.74
CA GLY A 57 7.40 0.60 6.72
C GLY A 57 6.80 0.97 8.08
N ASP A 58 7.17 0.22 9.11
CA ASP A 58 6.59 0.36 10.45
C ASP A 58 6.94 1.68 11.14
N THR A 59 5.94 2.36 11.70
CA THR A 59 6.07 3.52 12.58
C THR A 59 5.22 3.31 13.83
N ARG A 60 5.62 3.95 14.94
CA ARG A 60 4.88 3.93 16.19
C ARG A 60 3.75 4.94 16.13
N PHE A 61 2.52 4.46 16.34
CA PHE A 61 1.37 5.28 16.66
C PHE A 61 1.08 5.18 18.15
N ARG A 62 0.83 6.32 18.78
CA ARG A 62 0.49 6.39 20.20
C ARG A 62 -0.88 6.98 20.40
N ALA A 63 -1.65 6.28 21.22
CA ALA A 63 -2.93 6.69 21.74
C ALA A 63 -2.78 7.07 23.21
N VAL A 64 -3.10 8.31 23.57
CA VAL A 64 -3.11 8.77 24.97
C VAL A 64 -4.53 9.09 25.39
N MET A 65 -4.94 8.55 26.53
CA MET A 65 -6.24 8.81 27.15
C MET A 65 -6.06 9.27 28.59
N ARG A 66 -6.78 10.33 28.99
CA ARG A 66 -6.76 10.84 30.37
C ARG A 66 -8.14 11.27 30.85
N TRP A 67 -8.43 10.89 32.08
CA TRP A 67 -9.64 11.33 32.77
C TRP A 67 -9.52 12.80 33.20
N ASN A 68 -10.49 13.61 32.80
CA ASN A 68 -10.76 14.96 33.31
C ASN A 68 -9.59 15.98 33.22
N THR A 69 -8.52 15.66 32.48
CA THR A 69 -7.37 16.52 32.23
C THR A 69 -6.91 16.38 30.78
N ALA A 70 -6.20 17.39 30.26
CA ALA A 70 -5.67 17.34 28.91
C ALA A 70 -4.70 16.17 28.75
N ALA A 71 -4.91 15.36 27.71
CA ALA A 71 -3.95 14.36 27.28
C ALA A 71 -2.69 15.06 26.72
N VAL A 72 -1.51 14.53 27.06
CA VAL A 72 -0.21 15.02 26.57
C VAL A 72 0.70 13.83 26.30
N GLU A 73 1.62 13.98 25.36
CA GLU A 73 2.58 12.97 24.84
C GLU A 73 3.26 12.14 25.94
N CYS A 74 3.67 12.82 27.02
CA CYS A 74 4.43 12.27 28.12
C CYS A 74 3.97 12.92 29.42
N GLY A 75 3.67 12.10 30.42
CA GLY A 75 3.41 12.59 31.78
C GLY A 75 2.62 11.61 32.62
N ASN A 76 2.70 11.79 33.94
CA ASN A 76 1.97 10.94 34.87
C ASN A 76 0.49 11.33 34.90
N SER A 77 -0.38 10.32 34.81
CA SER A 77 -1.82 10.47 34.97
C SER A 77 -2.25 9.57 36.12
N SER A 78 -3.07 10.08 37.04
CA SER A 78 -3.67 9.24 38.09
C SER A 78 -4.69 8.26 37.50
N TYR A 79 -5.34 8.65 36.39
CA TYR A 79 -6.35 7.88 35.69
C TYR A 79 -6.24 8.19 34.19
N GLY A 80 -5.85 7.18 33.42
CA GLY A 80 -5.56 7.29 31.99
C GLY A 80 -4.72 6.12 31.49
N GLU A 81 -4.63 5.96 30.17
CA GLU A 81 -3.89 4.90 29.51
C GLU A 81 -3.06 5.46 28.36
N VAL A 82 -1.94 4.80 28.08
CA VAL A 82 -1.10 5.05 26.90
C VAL A 82 -0.93 3.72 26.20
N GLU A 83 -1.34 3.67 24.94
CA GLU A 83 -1.22 2.48 24.10
C GLU A 83 -0.39 2.80 22.87
N ASP A 84 0.60 1.95 22.61
CA ASP A 84 1.44 2.02 21.42
C ASP A 84 1.00 0.93 20.45
N TYR A 85 0.75 1.34 19.21
CA TYR A 85 0.42 0.49 18.08
C TYR A 85 1.47 0.67 16.99
N THR A 86 1.63 -0.35 16.15
CA THR A 86 2.46 -0.25 14.95
C THR A 86 1.56 0.06 13.76
N LEU A 87 1.83 1.16 13.07
CA LEU A 87 1.28 1.44 11.75
C LEU A 87 2.30 1.08 10.69
N ASN A 88 1.86 0.44 9.61
CA ASN A 88 2.71 0.21 8.45
C ASN A 88 2.44 1.28 7.39
N VAL A 89 3.40 2.18 7.19
CA VAL A 89 3.36 3.20 6.14
C VAL A 89 3.69 2.53 4.81
N CYS A 90 2.71 2.41 3.93
CA CYS A 90 2.94 1.97 2.57
C CYS A 90 2.87 3.14 1.60
N ASP A 91 3.53 2.93 0.46
CA ASP A 91 3.30 3.75 -0.71
C ASP A 91 1.86 3.51 -1.19
N ALA A 92 1.11 4.59 -1.44
CA ALA A 92 -0.26 4.54 -1.94
C ALA A 92 -0.37 3.82 -3.31
N ASN A 93 0.74 3.68 -4.03
CA ASN A 93 0.85 2.92 -5.27
C ASN A 93 1.21 1.44 -5.07
N THR A 94 1.51 1.02 -3.85
CA THR A 94 1.78 -0.39 -3.51
C THR A 94 0.50 -1.04 -2.98
N THR A 95 0.05 -2.10 -3.64
CA THR A 95 -1.08 -2.93 -3.18
C THR A 95 -0.67 -3.62 -1.87
N GLN A 96 -1.29 -3.23 -0.75
CA GLN A 96 -1.04 -3.90 0.54
C GLN A 96 -1.57 -5.34 0.50
N VAL A 97 -0.70 -6.30 0.80
CA VAL A 97 -1.10 -7.66 1.14
C VAL A 97 -1.35 -7.66 2.65
N LEU A 98 -2.61 -7.60 3.08
CA LEU A 98 -2.97 -7.72 4.49
C LEU A 98 -2.72 -9.17 4.91
N TYR A 99 -1.71 -9.37 5.76
CA TYR A 99 -1.38 -10.65 6.38
C TYR A 99 -2.27 -10.88 7.59
N GLU A 100 -3.05 -11.96 7.57
CA GLU A 100 -3.59 -12.56 8.78
C GLU A 100 -2.78 -13.85 8.99
N GLU A 101 -2.11 -13.99 10.14
CA GLU A 101 -1.41 -15.24 10.47
C GLU A 101 -2.44 -16.37 10.61
N VAL A 102 -2.65 -17.14 9.54
CA VAL A 102 -3.39 -18.40 9.62
C VAL A 102 -2.39 -19.50 9.95
N HIS A 103 -2.42 -19.96 11.20
CA HIS A 103 -1.69 -21.14 11.62
C HIS A 103 -2.09 -22.37 10.79
N GLY A 104 -1.17 -22.85 9.95
CA GLY A 104 -1.05 -24.30 9.72
C GLY A 104 -1.56 -24.88 8.41
N GLU A 105 -1.90 -24.10 7.38
CA GLU A 105 -2.11 -24.64 6.03
C GLU A 105 -1.27 -23.88 5.01
N ALA A 106 -0.63 -24.61 4.09
CA ALA A 106 0.16 -24.02 3.03
C ALA A 106 -0.76 -23.21 2.11
N LEU A 107 -0.58 -21.88 2.15
CA LEU A 107 -1.32 -20.94 1.34
C LEU A 107 -0.92 -21.09 -0.13
N GLU A 108 -1.90 -21.29 -1.03
CA GLU A 108 -1.72 -20.93 -2.43
C GLU A 108 -1.70 -19.41 -2.52
N ILE A 109 -0.51 -18.86 -2.79
CA ILE A 109 -0.35 -17.46 -3.14
C ILE A 109 -0.95 -17.28 -4.54
N THR A 110 -2.13 -16.66 -4.67
CA THR A 110 -2.54 -16.06 -5.93
C THR A 110 -1.66 -14.85 -6.16
N GLN A 111 -0.54 -15.11 -6.84
CA GLN A 111 0.59 -14.22 -7.06
C GLN A 111 0.17 -12.86 -7.65
N ILE A 112 1.00 -11.87 -7.33
CA ILE A 112 1.18 -10.50 -7.85
C ILE A 112 1.17 -10.39 -9.41
N ASN A 113 1.06 -11.50 -10.12
CA ASN A 113 1.06 -11.59 -11.58
C ASN A 113 -0.28 -11.24 -12.23
N ASP A 114 -1.36 -11.01 -11.48
CA ASP A 114 -2.69 -10.86 -12.09
C ASP A 114 -2.97 -9.46 -12.68
N ARG A 115 -2.12 -8.47 -12.37
CA ARG A 115 -2.26 -7.11 -12.92
C ARG A 115 -1.81 -7.01 -14.40
N LEU A 116 -1.03 -7.96 -14.90
CA LEU A 116 -0.61 -8.05 -16.30
C LEU A 116 -0.81 -9.47 -16.83
N GLN A 117 -1.89 -9.69 -17.57
CA GLN A 117 -2.17 -10.97 -18.20
C GLN A 117 -1.74 -10.97 -19.66
N LEU A 118 -1.02 -12.01 -20.06
CA LEU A 118 -0.59 -12.24 -21.43
C LEU A 118 -1.20 -13.53 -21.94
N TYR A 119 -1.96 -13.46 -23.03
CA TYR A 119 -2.56 -14.65 -23.62
C TYR A 119 -2.72 -14.57 -25.14
N PRO A 120 -2.62 -15.72 -25.84
CA PRO A 120 -2.14 -16.99 -25.33
C PRO A 120 -0.63 -16.91 -25.04
N ASN A 121 -0.17 -17.60 -24.00
CA ASN A 121 1.24 -17.87 -23.80
C ASN A 121 1.38 -19.40 -23.70
N PRO A 122 1.91 -20.08 -24.72
CA PRO A 122 2.66 -19.56 -25.88
C PRO A 122 1.79 -18.87 -26.96
N THR A 123 2.40 -17.99 -27.77
CA THR A 123 1.74 -17.29 -28.90
C THR A 123 2.47 -17.53 -30.22
N THR A 124 1.76 -17.42 -31.34
CA THR A 124 2.29 -17.54 -32.71
C THR A 124 2.21 -16.24 -33.51
N GLU A 125 1.12 -15.49 -33.41
CA GLU A 125 0.88 -14.28 -34.22
C GLU A 125 0.46 -13.08 -33.39
N ILE A 126 -0.53 -13.24 -32.51
CA ILE A 126 -1.08 -12.15 -31.70
C ILE A 126 -0.91 -12.49 -30.22
N LEU A 127 -0.27 -11.60 -29.48
CA LEU A 127 -0.18 -11.63 -28.03
C LEU A 127 -1.16 -10.59 -27.48
N ASN A 128 -2.21 -11.03 -26.79
CA ASN A 128 -3.10 -10.13 -26.08
C ASN A 128 -2.46 -9.72 -24.77
N VAL A 129 -2.61 -8.43 -24.45
CA VAL A 129 -2.07 -7.81 -23.25
C VAL A 129 -3.24 -7.20 -22.50
N GLN A 130 -3.55 -7.75 -21.34
CA GLN A 130 -4.62 -7.27 -20.48
C GLN A 130 -4.01 -6.71 -19.19
N ILE A 131 -4.33 -5.46 -18.89
CA ILE A 131 -3.96 -4.76 -17.67
C ILE A 131 -5.19 -4.08 -17.11
N GLU A 132 -5.39 -4.13 -15.79
CA GLU A 132 -6.57 -3.56 -15.13
C GLU A 132 -6.67 -2.03 -15.29
N ARG A 133 -5.52 -1.34 -15.35
CA ARG A 133 -5.41 0.09 -15.57
C ARG A 133 -4.18 0.41 -16.41
N MET A 134 -4.40 0.84 -17.66
CA MET A 134 -3.31 1.23 -18.56
C MET A 134 -2.86 2.66 -18.24
N PRO A 135 -1.55 2.92 -18.01
CA PRO A 135 -1.04 4.29 -17.89
C PRO A 135 -1.29 5.06 -19.19
N ALA A 136 -1.71 6.32 -19.08
CA ALA A 136 -2.03 7.17 -20.24
C ALA A 136 -0.81 7.44 -21.14
N ASP A 137 0.39 7.31 -20.59
CA ASP A 137 1.69 7.52 -21.21
C ASP A 137 2.49 6.22 -21.38
N ALA A 138 1.81 5.06 -21.28
CA ALA A 138 2.46 3.76 -21.29
C ALA A 138 3.23 3.50 -22.60
N VAL A 139 4.51 3.16 -22.45
CA VAL A 139 5.38 2.69 -23.52
C VAL A 139 5.55 1.19 -23.39
N ILE A 140 5.21 0.45 -24.44
CA ILE A 140 5.40 -1.00 -24.48
C ILE A 140 6.67 -1.33 -25.26
N SER A 141 7.49 -2.20 -24.69
CA SER A 141 8.69 -2.73 -25.33
C SER A 141 8.77 -4.24 -25.20
N ILE A 142 9.21 -4.89 -26.28
CA ILE A 142 9.50 -6.32 -26.31
C ILE A 142 11.01 -6.49 -26.49
N SER A 143 11.63 -7.29 -25.63
CA SER A 143 13.05 -7.62 -25.68
C SER A 143 13.27 -9.12 -25.62
N ASP A 144 14.33 -9.59 -26.29
CA ASP A 144 14.82 -10.96 -26.09
C ASP A 144 15.51 -11.12 -24.72
N MET A 145 15.92 -12.35 -24.38
CA MET A 145 16.63 -12.62 -23.11
C MET A 145 18.00 -11.94 -23.00
N LEU A 146 18.55 -11.43 -24.11
CA LEU A 146 19.81 -10.68 -24.13
C LEU A 146 19.58 -9.16 -24.01
N GLY A 147 18.32 -8.73 -23.80
CA GLY A 147 17.94 -7.34 -23.63
C GLY A 147 17.97 -6.52 -24.94
N ARG A 148 18.13 -7.18 -26.09
CA ARG A 148 18.03 -6.48 -27.38
C ARG A 148 16.56 -6.13 -27.58
N ARG A 149 16.26 -4.83 -27.66
CA ARG A 149 14.91 -4.33 -27.95
C ARG A 149 14.55 -4.73 -29.37
N VAL A 150 13.56 -5.59 -29.51
CA VAL A 150 13.14 -6.15 -30.81
C VAL A 150 11.99 -5.35 -31.41
N GLU A 151 11.14 -4.77 -30.56
CA GLU A 151 10.01 -3.97 -31.02
C GLU A 151 9.59 -2.92 -29.96
N SER A 152 9.08 -1.78 -30.42
CA SER A 152 8.55 -0.70 -29.58
C SER A 152 7.25 -0.20 -30.19
N LEU A 153 6.16 -0.27 -29.45
CA LEU A 153 4.83 0.18 -29.89
C LEU A 153 4.27 1.17 -28.87
N THR A 154 3.64 2.22 -29.36
CA THR A 154 2.81 3.12 -28.55
C THR A 154 1.39 2.58 -28.62
N MET A 155 0.85 2.08 -27.51
CA MET A 155 -0.48 1.47 -27.50
C MET A 155 -1.53 2.56 -27.20
N SER A 156 -2.57 2.62 -28.03
CA SER A 156 -3.82 3.33 -27.73
C SER A 156 -4.78 2.35 -27.06
N GLU A 157 -5.67 2.82 -26.18
CA GLU A 157 -6.68 2.01 -25.44
C GLU A 157 -7.51 1.05 -26.34
N ALA A 158 -7.52 1.25 -27.66
CA ALA A 158 -8.27 0.44 -28.62
C ALA A 158 -7.53 -0.80 -29.15
N GLN A 159 -6.25 -1.02 -28.82
CA GLN A 159 -5.48 -2.18 -29.28
C GLN A 159 -5.13 -3.11 -28.11
N ASN A 160 -5.93 -4.17 -27.93
CA ASN A 160 -5.69 -5.21 -26.90
C ASN A 160 -4.72 -6.32 -27.36
N GLY A 161 -4.17 -6.24 -28.57
CA GLY A 161 -3.32 -7.28 -29.15
C GLY A 161 -2.12 -6.73 -29.90
N ILE A 162 -0.95 -7.34 -29.64
CA ILE A 162 0.32 -7.03 -30.30
C ILE A 162 0.62 -8.11 -31.33
N ASN A 163 0.92 -7.71 -32.56
CA ASN A 163 1.37 -8.64 -33.58
C ASN A 163 2.84 -9.01 -33.35
N VAL A 164 3.09 -10.25 -32.97
CA VAL A 164 4.42 -10.82 -32.70
C VAL A 164 4.86 -11.81 -33.78
N SER A 165 4.12 -11.92 -34.90
CA SER A 165 4.44 -12.85 -36.00
C SER A 165 5.83 -12.64 -36.62
N GLY A 166 6.36 -11.41 -36.54
CA GLY A 166 7.71 -11.08 -37.00
C GLY A 166 8.85 -11.56 -36.08
N LEU A 167 8.54 -12.00 -34.85
CA LEU A 167 9.53 -12.49 -33.90
C LEU A 167 9.89 -13.95 -34.21
N GLN A 168 11.19 -14.28 -34.09
CA GLN A 168 11.64 -15.67 -34.14
C GLN A 168 11.12 -16.44 -32.92
N SER A 169 10.91 -17.76 -33.07
CA SER A 169 10.53 -18.63 -31.95
C SER A 169 11.57 -18.52 -30.82
N GLY A 170 11.11 -18.31 -29.59
CA GLY A 170 12.00 -18.03 -28.46
C GLY A 170 11.29 -17.42 -27.26
N MET A 171 12.10 -17.10 -26.24
CA MET A 171 11.63 -16.45 -25.01
C MET A 171 11.83 -14.94 -25.11
N TYR A 172 10.77 -14.21 -24.75
CA TYR A 172 10.75 -12.75 -24.78
C TYR A 172 10.20 -12.20 -23.47
N ILE A 173 10.57 -10.97 -23.17
CA ILE A 173 10.02 -10.19 -22.07
C ILE A 173 9.28 -8.99 -22.69
N ILE A 174 8.01 -8.83 -22.33
CA ILE A 174 7.27 -7.61 -22.58
C ILE A 174 7.35 -6.73 -21.34
N ARG A 175 7.60 -5.43 -21.55
CA ARG A 175 7.63 -4.41 -20.50
C ARG A 175 6.71 -3.25 -20.88
N ILE A 176 5.85 -2.87 -19.95
CA ILE A 176 4.96 -1.71 -20.03
C ILE A 176 5.47 -0.68 -19.04
N GLN A 177 5.76 0.53 -19.48
CA GLN A 177 6.35 1.57 -18.65
C GLN A 177 5.54 2.87 -18.77
N GLY A 178 4.92 3.31 -17.67
CA GLY A 178 4.41 4.66 -17.50
C GLY A 178 5.37 5.53 -16.67
N THR A 179 4.96 6.77 -16.40
CA THR A 179 5.76 7.71 -15.59
C THR A 179 5.92 7.25 -14.13
N GLU A 180 4.88 6.65 -13.55
CA GLU A 180 4.88 6.24 -12.13
C GLU A 180 4.96 4.72 -11.92
N GLU A 181 4.50 3.93 -12.88
CA GLU A 181 4.39 2.47 -12.76
C GLU A 181 5.02 1.73 -13.94
N SER A 182 5.58 0.55 -13.68
CA SER A 182 6.10 -0.33 -14.73
C SER A 182 5.77 -1.79 -14.45
N PHE A 183 5.37 -2.52 -15.49
CA PHE A 183 5.01 -3.93 -15.45
C PHE A 183 5.87 -4.73 -16.43
N SER A 184 6.16 -5.98 -16.12
CA SER A 184 6.87 -6.86 -17.04
C SER A 184 6.46 -8.31 -16.88
N GLN A 185 6.37 -9.03 -17.99
CA GLN A 185 6.09 -10.46 -17.97
C GLN A 185 6.79 -11.16 -19.14
N SER A 186 7.20 -12.41 -18.94
CA SER A 186 7.79 -13.23 -19.99
C SER A 186 6.73 -13.98 -20.77
N PHE A 187 6.92 -14.12 -22.08
CA PHE A 187 6.10 -14.99 -22.92
C PHE A 187 6.97 -15.82 -23.88
N ARG A 188 6.41 -16.94 -24.34
CA ARG A 188 7.03 -17.82 -25.34
C ARG A 188 6.41 -17.57 -26.71
N LYS A 189 7.25 -17.30 -27.70
CA LYS A 189 6.91 -17.28 -29.12
C LYS A 189 7.20 -18.64 -29.74
N GLU A 190 6.23 -19.21 -30.44
CA GLU A 190 6.37 -20.44 -31.24
C GLU A 190 6.45 -20.14 -32.73
#